data_AF-A0A7G2JXE8-F1
#
_entry.id   AF-A0A7G2JXE8-F1
#
_cell.length_a   1.000
_cell.length_b   1.000
_cell.length_c   1.000
_cell.angle_alpha   90.00
_cell.angle_beta   90.00
_cell.angle_gamma   90.00
#
_symmetry.space_group_name_H-M   'P 1'
#
loop_
_entity.id
_entity.type
_entity.pdbx_description
1 polymer ?
#
loop_
_entity_poly.entity_id
_entity_poly.type
_entity_poly.pdbx_seq_one_letter_code
_entity_poly.pdbx_strand_id
1 'polypeptide(L)'
;TYNDILYGGYPFIHNSRFLPKGVGYYYDEFDAEAGKKLLAKVIAEHDQHKTKYQARAKEYLDSLLPSNIVNIKKYEREILRLFEI
;
A
#
# COMPACT_ATOMS: atom_id res chain seq x y z
N THR A 1 4.13 11.37 0.58
CA THR A 1 2.96 10.61 0.06
C THR A 1 2.88 9.26 0.75
N TYR A 2 1.82 8.46 0.55
CA TYR A 2 1.76 7.08 1.09
C TYR A 2 2.93 6.23 0.62
N ASN A 3 3.30 6.38 -0.66
CA ASN A 3 4.37 5.61 -1.28
C ASN A 3 5.74 5.93 -0.65
N ASP A 4 6.00 7.18 -0.28
CA ASP A 4 7.27 7.57 0.35
C ASP A 4 7.45 6.92 1.74
N ILE A 5 6.36 6.85 2.52
CA ILE A 5 6.37 6.20 3.85
C ILE A 5 6.63 4.70 3.68
N LEU A 6 5.94 4.06 2.74
CA LEU A 6 6.11 2.65 2.42
C LEU A 6 7.52 2.34 1.88
N TYR A 7 8.06 3.19 1.00
CA TYR A 7 9.40 3.05 0.42
C TYR A 7 10.49 3.17 1.49
N GLY A 8 10.35 4.13 2.42
CA GLY A 8 11.25 4.26 3.56
C GLY A 8 11.14 3.13 4.59
N GLY A 9 10.12 2.26 4.46
CA GLY A 9 9.87 1.17 5.40
C GLY A 9 9.38 1.66 6.77
N TYR A 10 8.90 2.90 6.87
CA TYR A 10 8.33 3.45 8.10
C TYR A 10 6.97 2.80 8.42
N PRO A 11 6.58 2.69 9.71
CA PRO A 11 5.29 2.15 10.09
C PRO A 11 4.14 3.05 9.61
N PHE A 12 3.46 2.64 8.54
CA PHE A 12 2.35 3.40 7.95
C PHE A 12 1.01 2.89 8.47
N ILE A 13 0.40 3.64 9.40
CA ILE A 13 -0.92 3.34 9.96
C ILE A 13 -1.97 4.15 9.20
N HIS A 14 -3.04 3.51 8.71
CA HIS A 14 -4.09 4.20 7.96
C HIS A 14 -5.45 3.50 7.99
N ASN A 15 -6.48 4.24 7.58
CA ASN A 15 -7.85 3.76 7.34
C ASN A 15 -8.29 3.96 5.87
N SER A 16 -7.37 4.36 4.99
CA SER A 16 -7.67 4.63 3.58
C SER A 16 -8.32 3.44 2.89
N ARG A 17 -9.45 3.69 2.19
CA ARG A 17 -10.14 2.71 1.34
C ARG A 17 -9.49 2.56 -0.04
N PHE A 18 -8.54 3.45 -0.38
CA PHE A 18 -7.85 3.44 -1.67
C PHE A 18 -6.64 2.50 -1.71
N LEU A 19 -6.25 1.96 -0.54
CA LEU A 19 -5.14 1.02 -0.42
C LEU A 19 -5.68 -0.36 -0.05
N PRO A 20 -5.08 -1.46 -0.57
CA PRO A 20 -5.36 -2.78 -0.06
C PRO A 20 -5.08 -2.84 1.44
N LYS A 21 -5.97 -3.44 2.23
CA LYS A 21 -5.85 -3.52 3.70
C LYS A 21 -4.57 -4.21 4.19
N GLY A 22 -3.89 -4.99 3.34
CA GLY A 22 -2.62 -5.68 3.66
C GLY A 22 -1.35 -4.82 3.50
N VAL A 23 -1.47 -3.62 2.93
CA VAL A 23 -0.39 -2.64 2.80
C VAL A 23 -0.39 -1.75 4.04
N GLY A 24 0.76 -1.52 4.66
CA GLY A 24 0.81 -0.78 5.92
C GLY A 24 0.15 -1.54 7.09
N TYR A 25 -0.39 -0.78 8.03
CA TYR A 25 -1.19 -1.26 9.16
C TYR A 25 -2.56 -0.59 9.09
N TYR A 26 -3.58 -1.39 8.78
CA TYR A 26 -4.93 -0.91 8.54
C TYR A 26 -5.81 -0.94 9.79
N TYR A 27 -6.59 0.11 10.03
CA TYR A 27 -7.75 0.12 10.93
C TYR A 27 -9.02 0.56 10.16
N ASP A 28 -10.20 0.13 10.62
CA ASP A 28 -11.43 0.34 9.87
C ASP A 28 -12.05 1.71 10.13
N GLU A 29 -12.58 2.30 9.05
CA GLU A 29 -13.30 3.58 9.04
C GLU A 29 -12.71 4.66 9.97
N PHE A 30 -13.53 5.27 10.83
CA PHE A 30 -13.13 6.27 11.81
C PHE A 30 -13.10 5.71 13.23
N ASP A 31 -12.83 4.40 13.40
CA ASP A 31 -12.70 3.79 14.72
C ASP A 31 -11.38 4.22 15.38
N ALA A 32 -11.44 5.34 16.11
CA ALA A 32 -10.31 5.90 16.83
C ALA A 32 -9.77 4.96 17.92
N GLU A 33 -10.62 4.11 18.51
CA GLU A 33 -10.22 3.16 19.54
C GLU A 33 -9.43 2.00 18.94
N ALA A 34 -9.87 1.47 17.79
CA ALA A 34 -9.08 0.52 17.00
C ALA A 34 -7.75 1.14 16.53
N GLY A 35 -7.79 2.38 16.03
CA GLY A 35 -6.59 3.12 15.63
C GLY A 35 -5.58 3.26 16.77
N LYS A 36 -6.03 3.61 17.98
CA LYS A 36 -5.18 3.69 19.19
C LYS A 36 -4.55 2.34 19.54
N LYS A 37 -5.34 1.27 19.55
CA LYS A 37 -4.83 -0.09 19.83
C LYS A 37 -3.80 -0.53 18.79
N LEU A 38 -4.05 -0.23 17.52
CA LEU A 38 -3.13 -0.53 16.43
C LEU A 38 -1.83 0.27 16.55
N LEU A 39 -1.91 1.57 16.87
CA LEU A 39 -0.73 2.41 17.09
C LEU A 39 0.16 1.85 18.20
N ALA A 40 -0.41 1.50 19.35
CA ALA A 40 0.34 0.90 20.46
C ALA A 40 1.03 -0.41 20.05
N LYS A 41 0.32 -1.27 19.31
CA LYS A 41 0.87 -2.52 18.77
C LYS A 41 2.03 -2.27 17.80
N VAL A 42 1.85 -1.34 16.87
CA VAL A 42 2.86 -1.02 15.85
C VAL A 42 4.14 -0.47 16.49
N ILE A 43 4.03 0.39 17.49
CA ILE A 43 5.19 0.89 18.26
C ILE A 43 5.97 -0.27 18.88
N ALA A 44 5.28 -1.27 19.42
CA ALA A 44 5.92 -2.40 20.09
C ALA A 44 6.53 -3.43 19.12
N GLU A 45 5.90 -3.65 17.96
CA GLU A 45 6.16 -4.84 17.13
C GLU A 45 6.77 -4.53 15.74
N HIS A 46 6.76 -3.28 15.28
CA HIS A 46 7.15 -2.95 13.90
C HIS A 46 8.57 -3.43 13.57
N ASP A 47 9.54 -3.09 14.41
CA ASP A 47 10.96 -3.41 14.17
C ASP A 47 11.20 -4.93 14.14
N GLN A 48 10.47 -5.70 14.97
CA GLN A 48 10.55 -7.17 14.99
C GLN A 48 10.06 -7.79 13.68
N HIS A 49 9.13 -7.13 12.99
CA HIS A 49 8.51 -7.61 11.74
C HIS A 49 8.98 -6.83 10.50
N LYS A 50 10.00 -5.98 10.64
CA LYS A 50 10.42 -5.00 9.62
C LYS A 50 10.67 -5.62 8.25
N THR A 51 11.40 -6.73 8.18
CA THR A 51 11.69 -7.42 6.91
C THR A 51 10.40 -7.86 6.19
N LYS A 52 9.47 -8.47 6.94
CA LYS A 52 8.19 -8.92 6.39
C LYS A 52 7.32 -7.72 5.97
N TYR A 53 7.37 -6.63 6.74
CA TYR A 53 6.68 -5.38 6.39
C TYR A 53 7.22 -4.79 5.09
N GLN A 54 8.53 -4.62 4.99
CA GLN A 54 9.20 -4.08 3.80
C GLN A 54 8.96 -4.94 2.56
N ALA A 55 8.92 -6.27 2.69
CA ALA A 55 8.57 -7.16 1.59
C ALA A 55 7.16 -6.86 1.03
N ARG A 56 6.14 -6.79 1.90
CA ARG A 56 4.77 -6.44 1.47
C ARG A 56 4.66 -5.03 0.91
N ALA A 57 5.35 -4.06 1.52
CA ALA A 57 5.39 -2.70 1.01
C ALA A 57 6.01 -2.65 -0.38
N LYS A 58 7.10 -3.40 -0.61
CA LYS A 58 7.77 -3.51 -1.91
C LYS A 58 6.86 -4.15 -2.95
N GLU A 59 6.18 -5.25 -2.63
CA GLU A 59 5.22 -5.90 -3.53
C GLU A 59 4.15 -4.91 -4.03
N TYR A 60 3.62 -4.09 -3.13
CA TYR A 60 2.67 -3.04 -3.50
C TYR A 60 3.31 -1.97 -4.38
N LEU A 61 4.47 -1.43 -4.01
CA LEU A 61 5.16 -0.41 -4.79
C LEU A 61 5.56 -0.91 -6.19
N ASP A 62 6.03 -2.15 -6.31
CA ASP A 62 6.34 -2.81 -7.59
C ASP A 62 5.10 -2.90 -8.49
N SER A 63 3.91 -3.07 -7.90
CA SER A 63 2.65 -3.07 -8.65
C SER A 63 2.29 -1.71 -9.25
N LEU A 64 2.86 -0.61 -8.71
CA LEU A 64 2.60 0.76 -9.17
C LEU A 64 3.65 1.25 -10.18
N LEU A 65 4.76 0.53 -10.36
CA LEU A 65 5.83 1.01 -11.24
C LEU A 65 5.34 1.19 -12.68
N PRO A 66 5.78 2.26 -13.38
CA PRO A 66 5.45 2.46 -14.78
C PRO A 66 6.05 1.37 -15.69
N SER A 67 7.14 0.74 -15.25
CA SER A 67 7.76 -0.40 -15.94
C SER A 67 7.04 -1.73 -15.69
N ASN A 68 6.01 -1.78 -14.85
CA ASN A 68 5.25 -3.00 -14.61
C ASN A 68 4.46 -3.39 -15.86
N ILE A 69 4.75 -4.56 -16.42
CA ILE A 69 4.15 -5.03 -17.68
C ILE A 69 2.62 -5.12 -17.62
N VAL A 70 2.05 -5.39 -16.43
CA VAL A 70 0.59 -5.42 -16.25
C VAL A 70 0.01 -4.03 -16.43
N ASN A 71 0.67 -3.00 -15.90
CA ASN A 71 0.23 -1.62 -16.06
C ASN A 71 0.35 -1.22 -17.53
N ILE A 72 1.52 -1.44 -18.16
CA ILE A 72 1.75 -1.13 -19.58
C ILE A 72 0.65 -1.73 -20.46
N LYS A 73 0.39 -3.05 -20.34
CA LYS A 73 -0.66 -3.73 -21.13
C LYS A 73 -2.06 -3.20 -20.88
N LYS A 74 -2.38 -2.78 -19.65
CA LYS A 74 -3.68 -2.17 -19.34
C LYS A 74 -3.82 -0.81 -20.03
N TYR A 75 -2.81 0.05 -19.93
CA TYR A 75 -2.82 1.35 -20.59
C TYR A 75 -2.85 1.21 -22.12
N GLU A 76 -2.03 0.32 -22.69
CA GLU A 76 -2.03 0.01 -24.12
C GLU A 76 -3.43 -0.40 -24.61
N ARG A 77 -4.08 -1.33 -23.92
CA ARG A 77 -5.46 -1.75 -24.25
C ARG A 77 -6.44 -0.57 -24.20
N GLU A 78 -6.44 0.21 -23.12
CA GLU A 78 -7.40 1.33 -23.01
C GLU A 78 -7.13 2.42 -24.05
N ILE A 79 -5.87 2.66 -24.43
CA ILE A 79 -5.52 3.58 -25.50
C ILE A 79 -6.06 3.06 -26.84
N LEU A 80 -5.80 1.79 -27.18
CA LEU A 80 -6.29 1.19 -28.43
C LEU A 80 -7.82 1.22 -28.53
N ARG A 81 -8.51 0.95 -27.41
CA ARG A 81 -9.98 1.03 -27.32
C ARG A 81 -10.55 2.39 -27.71
N LEU A 82 -9.81 3.49 -27.53
CA LEU A 82 -10.28 4.83 -27.94
C LEU A 82 -10.36 4.99 -29.45
N PHE A 83 -9.68 4.13 -30.21
CA PHE A 83 -9.60 4.18 -31.68
C PHE A 83 -10.34 3.01 -32.36
N GLU A 84 -10.85 2.05 -31.58
CA GLU A 84 -11.79 1.04 -32.07
C GLU A 84 -13.19 1.67 -32.13
N ILE A 85 -13.71 1.90 -33.34
CA ILE A 85 -15.08 2.42 -33.62
C ILE A 85 -16.11 1.32 -33.38
#